data_AF-A0A2E8J493-F1
#
_entry.id   AF-A0A2E8J493-F1
#
_cell.length_a   1.000
_cell.length_b   1.000
_cell.length_c   1.000
_cell.angle_alpha   90.00
_cell.angle_beta   90.00
_cell.angle_gamma   90.00
#
_symmetry.space_group_name_H-M   'P 1'
#
loop_
_entity.id
_entity.type
_entity.pdbx_description
1 polymer ?
#
loop_
_entity_poly.entity_id
_entity_poly.type
_entity_poly.pdbx_seq_one_letter_code
_entity_poly.pdbx_strand_id
1 'polypeptide(L)'
;MSWLYPLFPWYGELHLRKTIANIETRASGRLTSSDEIIIFPGATNTIFSVLTCLLDGDDELIVTEPAYVGYRGIFQAIGANIISVPANIEAGFTLDSDAIERAMSSKTKMLLLNTPGNPAGNMIPADQLASLAR
;
A
#
# COMPACT_ATOMS: atom_id res chain seq x y z
N MET A 1 -11.34 9.85 40.46
CA MET A 1 -10.46 9.19 39.46
C MET A 1 -10.67 9.93 38.15
N SER A 2 -9.73 10.79 37.79
CA SER A 2 -9.74 11.52 36.52
C SER A 2 -9.10 10.61 35.47
N TRP A 3 -9.89 10.12 34.52
CA TRP A 3 -9.42 9.40 33.34
C TRP A 3 -8.88 10.40 32.32
N LEU A 4 -7.80 11.12 32.67
CA LEU A 4 -7.04 11.87 31.69
C LEU A 4 -6.21 10.86 30.90
N TYR A 5 -6.77 10.37 29.80
CA TYR A 5 -5.97 9.68 28.79
C TYR A 5 -4.90 10.68 28.31
N PRO A 6 -3.61 10.41 28.52
CA PRO A 6 -2.58 11.28 27.99
C PRO A 6 -2.73 11.37 26.48
N LEU A 7 -2.63 12.57 25.93
CA LEU A 7 -2.55 12.75 24.48
C LEU A 7 -1.33 11.97 23.99
N PHE A 8 -1.56 10.99 23.12
CA PHE A 8 -0.47 10.31 22.45
C PHE A 8 0.10 11.21 21.34
N PRO A 9 1.40 11.08 21.01
CA PRO A 9 1.97 11.78 19.86
C PRO A 9 1.18 11.48 18.58
N TRP A 10 1.13 12.44 17.66
CA TRP A 10 0.37 12.32 16.41
C TRP A 10 0.76 11.10 15.56
N TYR A 11 1.99 10.62 15.68
CA TYR A 11 2.48 9.42 14.98
C TYR A 11 2.26 8.11 15.75
N GLY A 12 1.72 8.16 16.97
CA GLY A 12 1.42 7.00 17.80
C GLY A 12 2.35 6.78 19.00
N GLU A 13 1.86 5.96 19.93
CA GLU A 13 2.53 5.62 21.19
C GLU A 13 3.87 4.88 20.93
N LEU A 14 4.90 5.21 21.71
CA LEU A 14 6.28 4.78 21.45
C LEU A 14 6.46 3.26 21.62
N HIS A 15 5.88 2.66 22.66
CA HIS A 15 5.98 1.22 22.89
C HIS A 15 5.34 0.42 21.75
N LEU A 16 4.17 0.85 21.25
CA LEU A 16 3.53 0.26 20.09
C LEU A 16 4.41 0.36 18.84
N ARG A 17 4.95 1.55 18.54
CA ARG A 17 5.84 1.74 17.38
C ARG A 17 7.10 0.89 17.45
N LYS A 18 7.75 0.81 18.62
CA LYS A 18 8.90 -0.09 18.83
C LYS A 18 8.55 -1.55 18.60
N THR A 19 7.38 -1.97 19.05
CA THR A 19 6.90 -3.35 18.88
C THR A 19 6.69 -3.67 17.40
N ILE A 20 6.03 -2.78 16.65
CA ILE A 20 5.82 -2.94 15.21
C ILE A 20 7.16 -2.93 14.46
N ALA A 21 8.07 -1.99 14.77
CA ALA A 21 9.40 -1.93 14.15
C ALA A 21 10.20 -3.23 14.34
N ASN A 22 10.08 -3.88 15.50
CA ASN A 22 10.69 -5.18 15.77
C ASN A 22 10.02 -6.32 14.98
N ILE A 23 8.70 -6.29 14.80
CA ILE A 23 7.98 -7.26 13.96
C ILE A 23 8.44 -7.12 12.52
N GLU A 24 8.48 -5.90 12.00
CA GLU A 24 8.91 -5.60 10.64
C GLU A 24 10.36 -6.02 10.40
N THR A 25 11.28 -5.69 11.32
CA THR A 25 12.68 -6.11 11.22
C THR A 25 12.83 -7.63 11.12
N ARG A 26 12.02 -8.40 11.84
CA ARG A 26 12.04 -9.87 11.77
C ARG A 26 11.41 -10.40 10.47
N ALA A 27 10.38 -9.73 9.96
CA ALA A 27 9.64 -10.15 8.78
C ALA A 27 10.41 -9.87 7.49
N SER A 28 10.99 -8.67 7.36
CA SER A 28 11.71 -8.25 6.14
C SER A 28 13.21 -8.44 6.20
N GLY A 29 13.80 -8.64 7.39
CA GLY A 29 15.25 -8.68 7.58
C GLY A 29 15.94 -7.31 7.51
N ARG A 30 15.18 -6.22 7.29
CA ARG A 30 15.68 -4.84 7.28
C ARG A 30 15.52 -4.21 8.65
N LEU A 31 16.62 -3.71 9.23
CA LEU A 31 16.55 -2.95 10.49
C LEU A 31 15.62 -1.76 10.32
N THR A 32 14.54 -1.73 11.10
CA THR A 32 13.51 -0.71 11.07
C THR A 32 13.44 -0.01 12.43
N SER A 33 13.51 1.31 12.44
CA SER A 33 13.39 2.16 13.63
C SER A 33 11.93 2.47 13.95
N SER A 34 11.62 2.74 15.22
CA SER A 34 10.30 3.28 15.60
C SER A 34 9.97 4.61 14.95
N ASP A 35 10.97 5.37 14.50
CA ASP A 35 10.79 6.67 13.83
C ASP A 35 10.34 6.51 12.36
N GLU A 36 10.46 5.30 11.81
CA GLU A 36 9.92 4.93 10.48
C GLU A 36 8.48 4.38 10.58
N ILE A 37 7.89 4.32 11.79
CA ILE A 37 6.55 3.80 12.02
C ILE A 37 5.59 4.93 12.39
N ILE A 38 4.46 4.99 11.69
CA ILE A 38 3.34 5.86 12.00
C ILE A 38 2.07 5.04 12.20
N ILE A 39 1.28 5.38 13.23
CA ILE A 39 0.06 4.66 13.58
C ILE A 39 -1.17 5.42 13.08
N PHE A 40 -2.03 4.73 12.35
CA PHE A 40 -3.30 5.24 11.85
C PHE A 40 -4.49 4.42 12.38
N PRO A 41 -5.70 5.01 12.46
CA PRO A 41 -6.93 4.30 12.81
C PRO A 41 -7.41 3.40 11.65
N GLY A 42 -6.71 2.28 11.45
CA GLY A 42 -7.07 1.26 10.46
C GLY A 42 -6.51 1.51 9.04
N ALA A 43 -6.43 0.44 8.25
CA ALA A 43 -5.75 0.42 6.96
C ALA A 43 -6.37 1.38 5.92
N THR A 44 -7.69 1.55 5.91
CA THR A 44 -8.37 2.50 5.00
C THR A 44 -7.87 3.93 5.22
N ASN A 45 -7.70 4.33 6.47
CA ASN A 45 -7.16 5.66 6.80
C ASN A 45 -5.69 5.76 6.41
N THR A 46 -4.88 4.74 6.69
CA THR A 46 -3.48 4.67 6.25
C THR A 46 -3.35 4.86 4.73
N ILE A 47 -4.11 4.09 3.95
CA ILE A 47 -4.04 4.14 2.48
C ILE A 47 -4.47 5.51 1.98
N PHE A 48 -5.59 6.05 2.47
CA PHE A 48 -6.02 7.39 2.11
C PHE A 48 -4.97 8.46 2.43
N SER A 49 -4.41 8.43 3.65
CA SER A 49 -3.40 9.39 4.10
C SER A 49 -2.10 9.30 3.30
N VAL A 50 -1.62 8.08 3.00
CA VAL A 50 -0.41 7.86 2.20
C VAL A 50 -0.62 8.35 0.77
N LEU A 51 -1.73 7.97 0.13
CA LEU A 51 -2.00 8.38 -1.24
C LEU A 51 -2.17 9.90 -1.37
N THR A 52 -2.89 10.55 -0.44
CA THR A 52 -3.04 12.02 -0.44
C THR A 52 -1.73 12.74 -0.17
N CYS A 53 -0.79 12.11 0.54
CA CYS A 53 0.51 12.68 0.84
C CYS A 53 1.50 12.55 -0.32
N LEU A 54 1.36 11.52 -1.17
CA LEU A 54 2.34 11.16 -2.19
C LEU A 54 1.91 11.47 -3.62
N LEU A 55 0.62 11.71 -3.86
CA LEU A 55 0.08 11.95 -5.20
C LEU A 55 -0.41 13.40 -5.32
N ASP A 56 0.01 14.05 -6.40
CA ASP A 56 -0.55 15.30 -6.89
C ASP A 56 -1.58 15.03 -8.03
N GLY A 57 -2.35 16.04 -8.42
CA GLY A 57 -3.50 15.87 -9.31
C GLY A 57 -3.20 15.34 -10.72
N ASP A 58 -1.95 15.41 -11.18
CA ASP A 58 -1.51 14.90 -12.49
C ASP A 58 -0.79 13.55 -12.41
N ASP A 59 -0.62 13.00 -11.21
CA ASP A 59 0.10 11.75 -10.99
C ASP A 59 -0.75 10.52 -11.29
N GLU A 60 -0.10 9.49 -11.80
CA GLU A 60 -0.70 8.20 -12.11
C GLU A 60 -0.43 7.18 -11.00
N LEU A 61 -1.51 6.54 -10.55
CA LEU A 61 -1.50 5.40 -9.64
C LEU A 61 -1.90 4.15 -10.44
N ILE A 62 -0.96 3.22 -10.60
CA ILE A 62 -1.24 1.92 -11.22
C ILE A 62 -1.86 0.99 -10.17
N VAL A 63 -2.92 0.29 -10.55
CA VAL A 63 -3.63 -0.67 -9.68
C VAL A 63 -3.89 -1.96 -10.45
N THR A 64 -3.61 -3.12 -9.83
CA THR A 64 -3.92 -4.43 -10.40
C THR A 64 -5.38 -4.82 -10.15
N GLU A 65 -6.11 -5.21 -11.19
CA GLU A 65 -7.51 -5.65 -11.09
C GLU A 65 -7.66 -7.18 -11.17
N PRO A 66 -8.60 -7.81 -10.43
CA PRO A 66 -9.59 -7.18 -9.57
C PRO A 66 -9.00 -6.69 -8.23
N ALA A 67 -9.34 -5.46 -7.84
CA ALA A 67 -8.88 -4.84 -6.61
C ALA A 67 -9.97 -4.75 -5.53
N TYR A 68 -9.55 -4.50 -4.27
CA TYR A 68 -10.46 -4.32 -3.15
C TYR A 68 -11.43 -3.15 -3.42
N VAL A 69 -12.73 -3.43 -3.34
CA VAL A 69 -13.80 -2.46 -3.67
C VAL A 69 -13.70 -1.15 -2.87
N GLY A 70 -13.16 -1.20 -1.65
CA GLY A 70 -13.00 -0.03 -0.80
C GLY A 70 -12.02 1.02 -1.35
N TYR A 71 -11.14 0.65 -2.28
CA TYR A 71 -10.24 1.60 -2.93
C TYR A 71 -10.98 2.61 -3.81
N ARG A 72 -12.13 2.25 -4.40
CA ARG A 72 -12.86 3.14 -5.32
C ARG A 72 -13.24 4.48 -4.68
N GLY A 73 -13.72 4.44 -3.44
CA GLY A 73 -14.07 5.66 -2.70
C GLY A 73 -12.84 6.51 -2.38
N ILE A 74 -11.71 5.88 -2.06
CA ILE A 74 -10.44 6.57 -1.80
C ILE A 74 -9.96 7.26 -3.09
N PHE A 75 -9.90 6.53 -4.21
CA PHE A 75 -9.43 7.05 -5.49
C PHE A 75 -10.25 8.24 -5.98
N GLN A 76 -11.57 8.17 -5.85
CA GLN A 76 -12.46 9.28 -6.17
C GLN A 76 -12.23 10.49 -5.26
N ALA A 77 -12.02 10.26 -3.96
CA ALA A 77 -11.83 11.35 -2.99
C ALA A 77 -10.51 12.11 -3.19
N ILE A 78 -9.44 11.44 -3.63
CA ILE A 78 -8.14 12.06 -3.86
C ILE A 78 -7.97 12.61 -5.29
N GLY A 79 -8.90 12.31 -6.20
CA GLY A 79 -8.84 12.76 -7.60
C GLY A 79 -7.68 12.17 -8.41
N ALA A 80 -7.13 11.03 -7.98
CA ALA A 80 -5.96 10.43 -8.62
C ALA A 80 -6.30 9.86 -10.00
N ASN A 81 -5.34 9.92 -10.93
CA ASN A 81 -5.45 9.27 -12.23
C ASN A 81 -5.13 7.77 -12.09
N ILE A 82 -6.16 6.94 -12.05
CA ILE A 82 -6.00 5.49 -11.84
C ILE A 82 -5.77 4.78 -13.17
N ILE A 83 -4.63 4.09 -13.27
CA ILE A 83 -4.30 3.23 -14.41
C ILE A 83 -4.51 1.77 -14.00
N SER A 84 -5.64 1.20 -14.43
CA SER A 84 -5.99 -0.19 -14.12
C SER A 84 -5.26 -1.18 -15.03
N VAL A 85 -4.57 -2.15 -14.45
CA VAL A 85 -3.92 -3.25 -15.18
C VAL A 85 -4.57 -4.57 -14.76
N PRO A 86 -5.15 -5.35 -15.69
CA PRO A 86 -5.77 -6.62 -15.34
C PRO A 86 -4.71 -7.66 -14.93
N ALA A 87 -4.97 -8.39 -13.84
CA ALA A 87 -4.22 -9.58 -13.50
C ALA A 87 -4.50 -10.70 -14.50
N ASN A 88 -3.57 -11.65 -14.64
CA ASN A 88 -3.73 -12.79 -15.52
C ASN A 88 -4.69 -13.82 -14.89
N ILE A 89 -5.95 -13.77 -15.32
CA ILE A 89 -7.02 -14.64 -14.81
C ILE A 89 -6.72 -16.12 -15.09
N GLU A 90 -6.22 -16.46 -16.28
CA GLU A 90 -5.91 -17.84 -16.68
C GLU A 90 -4.76 -18.43 -15.84
N ALA A 91 -3.84 -17.57 -15.40
CA ALA A 91 -2.76 -17.92 -14.50
C ALA A 91 -3.09 -17.62 -13.02
N GLY A 92 -4.36 -17.73 -12.62
CA GLY A 92 -4.77 -17.66 -11.21
C GLY A 92 -4.71 -16.25 -10.59
N PHE A 93 -5.03 -15.23 -11.39
CA PHE A 93 -4.92 -13.81 -11.03
C PHE A 93 -3.48 -13.41 -10.66
N THR A 94 -2.49 -14.00 -11.30
CA THR A 94 -1.09 -13.58 -11.12
C THR A 94 -0.84 -12.20 -11.73
N LEU A 95 0.21 -11.56 -11.26
CA LEU A 95 0.60 -10.25 -11.73
C LEU A 95 1.17 -10.33 -13.15
N ASP A 96 0.76 -9.42 -14.04
CA ASP A 96 1.30 -9.28 -15.38
C ASP A 96 2.31 -8.12 -15.39
N SER A 97 3.58 -8.45 -15.15
CA SER A 97 4.67 -7.46 -15.04
C SER A 97 4.83 -6.66 -16.33
N ASP A 98 4.76 -7.32 -17.49
CA ASP A 98 4.91 -6.66 -18.78
C ASP A 98 3.76 -5.67 -19.04
N ALA A 99 2.53 -6.01 -18.63
CA ALA A 99 1.41 -5.10 -18.73
C ALA A 99 1.55 -3.91 -17.78
N ILE A 100 2.08 -4.11 -16.58
CA ILE A 100 2.39 -3.02 -15.64
C ILE A 100 3.47 -2.10 -16.24
N GLU A 101 4.58 -2.64 -16.75
CA GLU A 101 5.65 -1.86 -17.38
C GLU A 101 5.13 -1.03 -18.56
N ARG A 102 4.31 -1.63 -19.43
CA ARG A 102 3.68 -0.91 -20.56
C ARG A 102 2.71 0.18 -20.12
N ALA A 103 2.11 0.05 -18.93
CA ALA A 103 1.20 1.04 -18.38
C ALA A 103 1.94 2.21 -17.71
N MET A 104 3.23 2.06 -17.42
CA MET A 104 4.02 3.14 -16.83
C MET A 104 4.26 4.28 -17.82
N SER A 105 4.22 5.51 -17.31
CA SER A 105 4.54 6.73 -18.02
C SER A 105 5.41 7.65 -17.17
N SER A 106 5.83 8.79 -17.73
CA SER A 106 6.52 9.84 -16.96
C SER A 106 5.71 10.41 -15.78
N LYS A 107 4.39 10.17 -15.76
CA LYS A 107 3.47 10.58 -14.69
C LYS A 107 3.23 9.49 -13.64
N THR A 108 3.67 8.25 -13.88
CA THR A 108 3.52 7.15 -12.91
C THR A 108 4.31 7.41 -11.65
N LYS A 109 3.63 7.48 -10.50
CA LYS A 109 4.27 7.68 -9.19
C LYS A 109 4.19 6.47 -8.29
N MET A 110 3.14 5.69 -8.40
CA MET A 110 2.88 4.61 -7.46
C MET A 110 2.26 3.41 -8.17
N LEU A 111 2.61 2.22 -7.69
CA LEU A 111 1.97 0.95 -8.00
C LEU A 111 1.37 0.40 -6.70
N LEU A 112 0.06 0.20 -6.66
CA LEU A 112 -0.64 -0.38 -5.50
C LEU A 112 -0.78 -1.89 -5.68
N LEU A 113 -0.02 -2.65 -4.89
CA LEU A 113 -0.09 -4.11 -4.83
C LEU A 113 -0.74 -4.58 -3.53
N ASN A 114 -1.59 -5.61 -3.61
CA ASN A 114 -2.16 -6.27 -2.45
C ASN A 114 -1.90 -7.78 -2.56
N THR A 115 -1.12 -8.31 -1.60
CA THR A 115 -0.80 -9.73 -1.49
C THR A 115 -0.83 -10.15 -0.01
N PRO A 116 -1.68 -11.12 0.41
CA PRO A 116 -2.71 -11.80 -0.38
C PRO A 116 -3.76 -10.83 -0.93
N GLY A 117 -4.10 -11.00 -2.22
CA GLY A 117 -4.99 -10.10 -2.94
C GLY A 117 -6.44 -10.22 -2.50
N ASN A 118 -7.11 -9.08 -2.31
CA ASN A 118 -8.55 -9.00 -2.15
C ASN A 118 -9.14 -8.40 -3.46
N PRO A 119 -10.10 -9.07 -4.14
CA PRO A 119 -10.94 -10.18 -3.67
C PRO A 119 -10.49 -11.59 -4.10
N ALA A 120 -9.48 -11.71 -4.97
CA ALA A 120 -9.15 -12.97 -5.63
C ALA A 120 -8.41 -14.00 -4.75
N GLY A 121 -7.84 -13.59 -3.62
CA GLY A 121 -7.08 -14.46 -2.71
C GLY A 121 -5.71 -14.91 -3.23
N ASN A 122 -5.27 -14.38 -4.37
CA ASN A 122 -4.00 -14.70 -5.00
C ASN A 122 -2.81 -14.18 -4.16
N MET A 123 -1.71 -14.92 -4.17
CA MET A 123 -0.43 -14.50 -3.61
C MET A 123 0.49 -14.11 -4.76
N ILE A 124 1.12 -12.92 -4.68
CA ILE A 124 2.14 -12.53 -5.66
C ILE A 124 3.44 -13.28 -5.32
N PRO A 125 4.00 -14.07 -6.25
CA PRO A 125 5.27 -14.75 -6.06
C PRO A 125 6.46 -13.78 -5.84
N ALA A 126 7.43 -14.20 -5.04
CA ALA A 126 8.58 -13.36 -4.67
C ALA A 126 9.47 -13.00 -5.87
N ASP A 127 9.61 -13.90 -6.84
CA ASP A 127 10.34 -13.67 -8.09
C ASP A 127 9.65 -12.63 -8.99
N GLN A 128 8.32 -12.63 -9.05
CA GLN A 128 7.57 -11.58 -9.75
C GLN A 128 7.74 -10.20 -9.08
N LEU A 129 7.66 -10.13 -7.75
CA LEU A 129 7.93 -8.89 -7.01
C LEU A 129 9.37 -8.41 -7.23
N ALA A 130 10.33 -9.32 -7.23
CA ALA A 130 11.74 -8.99 -7.48
C ALA A 130 11.98 -8.53 -8.92
N SER A 131 11.19 -9.00 -9.89
CA SER A 131 11.25 -8.52 -11.28
C SER A 131 10.77 -7.08 -11.39
N LEU A 132 9.67 -6.72 -10.72
CA LEU A 132 9.13 -5.36 -10.71
C LEU A 132 10.03 -4.34 -9.98
N ALA A 133 10.87 -4.80 -9.06
CA ALA A 133 11.72 -3.93 -8.24
C ALA A 133 13.07 -3.57 -8.90
N ARG A 134 13.32 -4.02 -10.13
CA ARG A 134 14.55 -3.75 -10.90
C ARG A 134 14.42 -2.50 -11.75
#